data_AF-A0AAW9NJN9-F1
#
_entry.id   AF-A0AAW9NJN9-F1
#
_cell.length_a   1.000
_cell.length_b   1.000
_cell.length_c   1.000
_cell.angle_alpha   90.00
_cell.angle_beta   90.00
_cell.angle_gamma   90.00
#
_symmetry.space_group_name_H-M   'P 1'
#
loop_
_entity.id
_entity.type
_entity.pdbx_description
1 polymer ?
#
loop_
_entity_poly.entity_id
_entity_poly.type
_entity_poly.pdbx_seq_one_letter_code
_entity_poly.pdbx_strand_id
1 'polypeptide(L)'
;MTYFEQMEKLGQVTIFDLLPSSSTDAFSIGDSVRVVITAESDPEAFYYLDAYHPIVLKKRGEIIEVFENQQYLVNFAEEHHLMKEHEIAV
;
A
#
# COMPACT_ATOMS: atom_id res chain seq x y z
N MET A 1 -7.46 14.20 -18.06
CA MET A 1 -6.80 13.05 -17.41
C MET A 1 -7.60 12.72 -16.17
N THR A 2 -8.09 11.51 -16.07
CA THR A 2 -8.83 11.04 -14.88
C THR A 2 -7.82 10.60 -13.81
N TYR A 3 -8.25 10.63 -12.56
CA TYR A 3 -7.46 10.14 -11.41
C TYR A 3 -6.93 8.71 -11.67
N PHE A 4 -7.73 7.89 -12.34
CA PHE A 4 -7.41 6.53 -12.76
C PHE A 4 -6.18 6.41 -13.68
N GLU A 5 -6.05 7.29 -14.69
CA GLU A 5 -4.91 7.27 -15.62
C GLU A 5 -3.58 7.66 -14.95
N GLN A 6 -3.64 8.37 -13.82
CA GLN A 6 -2.46 8.71 -13.02
C GLN A 6 -2.06 7.54 -12.11
N MET A 7 -3.03 6.83 -11.54
CA MET A 7 -2.81 5.64 -10.72
C MET A 7 -2.19 4.49 -11.53
N GLU A 8 -2.69 4.24 -12.74
CA GLU A 8 -2.15 3.20 -13.63
C GLU A 8 -0.73 3.54 -14.09
N LYS A 9 -0.41 4.83 -14.31
CA LYS A 9 0.92 5.29 -14.73
C LYS A 9 1.99 5.17 -13.65
N LEU A 10 1.62 5.25 -12.39
CA LEU A 10 2.56 5.20 -11.27
C LEU A 10 2.84 3.76 -10.80
N GLY A 11 2.08 2.76 -11.28
CA GLY A 11 2.09 1.43 -10.68
C GLY A 11 1.74 1.46 -9.19
N GLN A 12 1.16 2.57 -8.73
CA GLN A 12 0.82 2.87 -7.35
C GLN A 12 -0.68 2.89 -7.27
N VAL A 13 -1.25 1.80 -6.77
CA VAL A 13 -2.57 1.85 -6.17
C VAL A 13 -2.35 2.41 -4.77
N THR A 14 -2.09 3.72 -4.65
CA THR A 14 -2.09 4.35 -3.32
C THR A 14 -3.55 4.44 -2.92
N ILE A 15 -3.98 3.48 -2.12
CA ILE A 15 -5.37 3.26 -1.69
C ILE A 15 -5.87 4.48 -0.90
N PHE A 16 -4.96 5.33 -0.39
CA PHE A 16 -5.32 6.46 0.45
C PHE A 16 -4.42 7.67 0.17
N ASP A 17 -4.86 8.50 -0.76
CA ASP A 17 -4.31 9.84 -0.99
C ASP A 17 -4.93 10.91 -0.06
N LEU A 18 -5.81 10.51 0.87
CA LEU A 18 -6.63 11.41 1.67
C LEU A 18 -6.31 11.45 3.18
N LEU A 19 -5.39 10.62 3.68
CA LEU A 19 -5.06 10.61 5.12
C LEU A 19 -3.74 11.37 5.39
N PRO A 20 -3.71 12.22 6.43
CA PRO A 20 -2.50 12.94 6.81
C PRO A 20 -1.41 11.96 7.26
N SER A 21 -0.15 12.29 6.92
CA SER A 21 1.05 11.60 7.39
C SER A 21 1.02 11.37 8.91
N SER A 22 0.91 10.11 9.34
CA SER A 22 1.11 9.71 10.73
C SER A 22 2.59 9.85 11.09
N SER A 23 2.89 10.23 12.32
CA SER A 23 4.24 10.48 12.83
C SER A 23 4.69 9.40 13.82
N THR A 24 4.36 8.12 13.58
CA THR A 24 4.55 7.07 14.59
C THR A 24 5.28 5.87 13.99
N ASP A 25 6.55 5.71 14.41
CA ASP A 25 7.43 4.55 14.20
C ASP A 25 7.45 3.98 12.78
N ALA A 26 8.35 4.55 11.97
CA ALA A 26 8.65 4.12 10.62
C ALA A 26 9.10 2.65 10.59
N PHE A 27 8.33 1.83 9.88
CA PHE A 27 8.66 0.42 9.65
C PHE A 27 10.05 0.27 9.04
N SER A 28 10.73 -0.83 9.35
CA SER A 28 12.07 -1.14 8.89
C SER A 28 12.08 -2.15 7.74
N ILE A 29 13.16 -2.14 6.95
CA ILE A 29 13.41 -3.18 5.94
C ILE A 29 13.49 -4.54 6.64
N GLY A 30 12.73 -5.51 6.14
CA GLY A 30 12.57 -6.86 6.70
C GLY A 30 11.33 -7.05 7.58
N ASP A 31 10.60 -5.97 7.89
CA ASP A 31 9.36 -6.09 8.67
C ASP A 31 8.26 -6.78 7.88
N SER A 32 7.54 -7.67 8.54
CA SER A 32 6.38 -8.35 7.95
C SER A 32 5.11 -7.58 8.25
N VAL A 33 4.42 -7.13 7.20
CA VAL A 33 3.25 -6.26 7.30
C VAL A 33 2.05 -6.84 6.54
N ARG A 34 0.85 -6.38 6.88
CA ARG A 34 -0.41 -6.66 6.20
C ARG A 34 -1.03 -5.35 5.74
N VAL A 35 -1.74 -5.40 4.62
CA VAL A 35 -2.54 -4.24 4.19
C VAL A 35 -3.71 -4.04 5.15
N VAL A 36 -3.88 -2.80 5.60
CA VAL A 36 -5.01 -2.37 6.40
C VAL A 36 -5.99 -1.63 5.50
N ILE A 37 -7.20 -2.16 5.39
CA ILE A 37 -8.32 -1.49 4.74
C ILE A 37 -9.25 -1.01 5.85
N THR A 38 -9.42 0.30 5.95
CA THR A 38 -10.31 0.94 6.92
C THR A 38 -11.61 1.37 6.22
N ALA A 39 -12.61 1.80 6.97
CA ALA A 39 -13.84 2.35 6.39
C ALA A 39 -13.61 3.67 5.62
N GLU A 40 -12.44 4.28 5.80
CA GLU A 40 -12.01 5.51 5.11
C GLU A 40 -11.22 5.20 3.82
N SER A 41 -10.96 3.92 3.53
CA SER A 41 -10.35 3.48 2.28
C SER A 41 -11.19 3.83 1.08
N ASP A 42 -10.51 4.18 -0.02
CA ASP A 42 -11.18 4.26 -1.30
C ASP A 42 -11.71 2.86 -1.69
N PRO A 43 -13.04 2.69 -1.83
CA PRO A 43 -13.62 1.40 -2.16
C PRO A 43 -13.21 0.93 -3.57
N GLU A 44 -12.93 1.82 -4.52
CA GLU A 44 -12.47 1.46 -5.86
C GLU A 44 -11.06 0.85 -5.82
N ALA A 45 -10.17 1.42 -5.00
CA ALA A 45 -8.83 0.86 -4.80
C ALA A 45 -8.89 -0.51 -4.12
N PHE A 46 -9.81 -0.71 -3.16
CA PHE A 46 -10.09 -2.03 -2.59
C PHE A 46 -10.55 -3.04 -3.65
N TYR A 47 -11.56 -2.69 -4.45
CA TYR A 47 -12.07 -3.59 -5.49
C TYR A 47 -11.01 -3.93 -6.53
N TYR A 48 -10.15 -2.98 -6.88
CA TYR A 48 -9.03 -3.23 -7.79
C TYR A 48 -8.03 -4.25 -7.21
N LEU A 49 -7.63 -4.07 -5.95
CA LEU A 49 -6.71 -5.01 -5.29
C LEU A 49 -7.33 -6.39 -5.14
N ASP A 50 -8.60 -6.51 -4.78
CA ASP A 50 -9.27 -7.80 -4.69
C ASP A 50 -9.39 -8.50 -6.06
N ALA A 51 -9.62 -7.73 -7.13
CA ALA A 51 -9.77 -8.27 -8.48
C ALA A 51 -8.45 -8.67 -9.15
N TYR A 52 -7.40 -7.84 -9.03
CA TYR A 52 -6.15 -8.00 -9.79
C TYR A 52 -4.95 -8.45 -8.94
N HIS A 53 -4.93 -8.08 -7.65
CA HIS A 53 -3.83 -8.38 -6.73
C HIS A 53 -4.33 -9.00 -5.41
N PRO A 54 -5.18 -10.04 -5.43
CA PRO A 54 -5.82 -10.56 -4.22
C PRO A 54 -4.82 -11.09 -3.20
N ILE A 55 -3.59 -11.40 -3.62
CA ILE A 55 -2.52 -11.87 -2.75
C ILE A 55 -2.08 -10.81 -1.73
N VAL A 56 -2.15 -9.54 -2.12
CA VAL A 56 -1.81 -8.38 -1.29
C VAL A 56 -2.74 -8.27 -0.08
N LEU A 57 -4.01 -8.63 -0.25
CA LEU A 57 -5.01 -8.63 0.83
C LEU A 57 -4.99 -9.90 1.69
N LYS A 58 -4.51 -11.01 1.12
CA LYS A 58 -4.58 -12.34 1.77
C LYS A 58 -3.31 -12.73 2.51
N LYS A 59 -2.16 -12.21 2.08
CA LYS A 59 -0.85 -12.57 2.62
C LYS A 59 -0.21 -11.40 3.35
N ARG A 60 0.75 -11.75 4.20
CA ARG A 60 1.72 -10.79 4.73
C ARG A 60 2.73 -10.46 3.63
N GLY A 61 3.06 -9.19 3.53
CA GLY A 61 4.18 -8.69 2.76
C GLY A 61 5.41 -8.47 3.63
N GLU A 62 6.55 -8.26 3.00
CA GLU A 62 7.81 -7.90 3.64
C GLU A 62 8.30 -6.57 3.08
N ILE A 63 8.69 -5.64 3.94
CA ILE A 63 9.24 -4.36 3.52
C ILE A 63 10.64 -4.58 2.98
N ILE A 64 10.88 -4.22 1.72
CA ILE A 64 12.18 -4.37 1.07
C ILE A 64 12.88 -3.03 0.86
N GLU A 65 12.14 -1.91 0.88
CA GLU A 65 12.71 -0.56 0.74
C GLU A 65 11.84 0.49 1.46
N VAL A 66 12.47 1.53 2.00
CA VAL A 66 11.83 2.64 2.70
C VAL A 66 12.24 3.94 2.03
N PHE A 67 11.28 4.77 1.64
CA PHE A 67 11.49 6.06 0.99
C PHE A 67 11.25 7.23 1.97
N GLU A 68 11.89 8.37 1.70
CA GLU A 68 11.86 9.58 2.56
C GLU A 68 10.44 10.15 2.80
N ASN A 69 9.45 9.79 1.96
CA ASN A 69 8.06 10.24 2.06
C ASN A 69 7.14 9.27 2.81
N GLN A 70 7.67 8.44 3.73
CA GLN A 70 6.90 7.40 4.43
C GLN A 70 6.20 6.43 3.47
N GLN A 71 6.82 6.21 2.32
CA GLN A 71 6.44 5.18 1.37
C GLN A 71 7.35 3.98 1.58
N TYR A 72 6.76 2.79 1.51
CA TYR A 72 7.38 1.52 1.77
C TYR A 72 7.16 0.65 0.54
N LEU A 73 8.23 0.09 -0.01
CA LEU A 73 8.10 -0.97 -1.01
C LEU A 73 7.91 -2.29 -0.27
N VAL A 74 6.75 -2.90 -0.47
CA VAL A 74 6.37 -4.14 0.20
C VAL A 74 6.29 -5.25 -0.84
N ASN A 75 6.99 -6.35 -0.58
CA ASN A 75 6.93 -7.57 -1.37
C ASN A 75 5.84 -8.50 -0.82
N PHE A 76 4.76 -8.68 -1.58
CA PHE A 76 3.71 -9.65 -1.32
C PHE A 76 3.87 -10.87 -2.22
N ALA A 77 4.68 -11.84 -1.78
CA ALA A 77 4.88 -13.11 -2.50
C ALA A 77 5.26 -12.92 -3.98
N GLU A 78 6.33 -12.17 -4.23
CA GLU A 78 6.90 -11.80 -5.55
C GLU A 78 6.21 -10.62 -6.25
N GLU A 79 5.15 -10.05 -5.65
CA GLU A 79 4.55 -8.81 -6.12
C GLU A 79 5.00 -7.60 -5.29
N HIS A 80 5.61 -6.61 -5.94
CA HIS A 80 6.06 -5.39 -5.28
C HIS A 80 5.00 -4.30 -5.36
N HIS A 81 4.61 -3.77 -4.20
CA HIS A 81 3.63 -2.71 -4.09
C HIS A 81 4.17 -1.59 -3.21
N LEU A 82 4.05 -0.35 -3.68
CA LEU A 82 4.39 0.84 -2.90
C LEU A 82 3.20 1.22 -2.03
N MET A 83 3.43 1.30 -0.72
CA MET A 83 2.40 1.57 0.28
C MET A 83 2.85 2.66 1.25
N LYS A 84 1.91 3.43 1.79
CA LYS A 84 2.16 4.42 2.85
C LYS A 84 1.99 3.75 4.22
N GLU A 85 2.56 4.37 5.26
CA GLU A 85 2.52 3.88 6.65
C GLU A 85 1.11 3.46 7.10
N HIS A 86 0.08 4.28 6.82
CA HIS A 86 -1.29 4.03 7.23
C HIS A 86 -1.99 2.90 6.45
N GLU A 87 -1.39 2.44 5.36
CA GLU A 87 -1.91 1.35 4.53
C GLU A 87 -1.43 -0.02 5.03
N ILE A 88 -0.49 -0.06 5.98
CA ILE A 88 0.16 -1.27 6.45
C ILE A 88 0.20 -1.36 7.98
N ALA A 89 0.13 -2.59 8.50
CA ALA A 89 0.29 -2.89 9.93
C ALA A 89 0.97 -4.25 10.14
N VAL A 90 1.63 -4.44 11.29
CA VAL A 90 2.34 -5.69 11.64
C VAL A 90 1.37 -6.83 11.99
#